data_AF-A0AAN1ETM3-F1
#
_entry.id   AF-A0AAN1ETM3-F1
#
_cell.length_a   1.000
_cell.length_b   1.000
_cell.length_c   1.000
_cell.angle_alpha   90.00
_cell.angle_beta   90.00
_cell.angle_gamma   90.00
#
_symmetry.space_group_name_H-M   'P 1'
#
loop_
_entity.id
_entity.type
_entity.pdbx_description
1 polymer ?
#
loop_
_entity_poly.entity_id
_entity_poly.type
_entity_poly.pdbx_seq_one_letter_code
_entity_poly.pdbx_strand_id
1 'polypeptide(L)'
;MINMNKYITLGCLSALLYTSTAFAEYRADTTTRTVSYNNPIYVSRTAPILTELATIDLGTMYGWTWWNITGPVQAGIYLPGYISASSPKVGSAYVRELGTSGIGYTLHGTITVGCTGSAYVDGLYNVDGNYSNRLICTSNLNRSSYTASLKMTLYKLRNNIKSQTIPSTWVAMLILYHNGGFITSDNTGRTEPKVYLNPLNIVSSGCEVINNNINVPLGSVAKSSFNGVGSVSPDSLQDVNIDLDCDPVSPIKIKFDGTPDASQTAGTISLNNANDSNTAKGYGIQVKYQNQPIELGKLITVSEKNNSGNFSIPLEAGYIQTSETTTAGKADGTLQFTLQYH
;
A
#
# COMPACT_ATOMS: atom_id res chain seq x y z
N MET A 1 100.05 -33.30 -26.35
CA MET A 1 98.85 -32.56 -26.80
C MET A 1 97.64 -33.13 -26.08
N ILE A 2 96.96 -32.25 -25.35
CA ILE A 2 95.53 -32.25 -24.99
C ILE A 2 95.08 -33.25 -23.90
N ASN A 3 94.94 -32.65 -22.71
CA ASN A 3 94.16 -33.03 -21.53
C ASN A 3 92.71 -33.42 -21.87
N MET A 4 92.19 -34.50 -21.29
CA MET A 4 90.76 -34.83 -21.35
C MET A 4 90.17 -34.82 -19.93
N ASN A 5 89.47 -33.71 -19.65
CA ASN A 5 88.86 -33.39 -18.37
C ASN A 5 87.51 -34.13 -18.25
N LYS A 6 87.33 -34.96 -17.22
CA LYS A 6 86.03 -35.60 -16.92
C LYS A 6 85.26 -34.71 -15.95
N TYR A 7 84.25 -34.01 -16.45
CA TYR A 7 83.26 -33.32 -15.62
C TYR A 7 82.03 -34.22 -15.43
N ILE A 8 81.75 -34.56 -14.18
CA ILE A 8 80.49 -35.18 -13.74
C ILE A 8 79.51 -34.04 -13.51
N THR A 9 78.50 -33.91 -14.37
CA THR A 9 77.39 -32.98 -14.19
C THR A 9 76.41 -33.55 -13.18
N LEU A 10 76.43 -33.01 -11.96
CA LEU A 10 75.41 -33.25 -10.95
C LEU A 10 74.15 -32.45 -11.35
N GLY A 11 73.18 -33.13 -11.95
CA GLY A 11 71.89 -32.54 -12.31
C GLY A 11 71.11 -32.14 -11.07
N CYS A 12 71.11 -30.85 -10.75
CA CYS A 12 70.24 -30.28 -9.73
C CYS A 12 68.80 -30.31 -10.28
N LEU A 13 68.06 -31.36 -9.94
CA LEU A 13 66.63 -31.46 -10.23
C LEU A 13 65.91 -30.50 -9.28
N SER A 14 65.73 -29.25 -9.72
CA SER A 14 64.86 -28.28 -9.06
C SER A 14 63.41 -28.74 -9.20
N ALA A 15 62.97 -29.57 -8.25
CA ALA A 15 61.56 -29.84 -8.04
C ALA A 15 60.88 -28.52 -7.62
N LEU A 16 60.29 -27.83 -8.60
CA LEU A 16 59.30 -26.79 -8.36
C LEU A 16 58.09 -27.46 -7.69
N LEU A 17 58.10 -27.49 -6.36
CA LEU A 17 56.91 -27.76 -5.56
C LEU A 17 55.93 -26.60 -5.80
N TYR A 18 55.10 -26.72 -6.84
CA TYR A 18 53.88 -25.92 -6.98
C TYR A 18 52.95 -26.34 -5.85
N THR A 19 53.06 -25.68 -4.70
CA THR A 19 51.99 -25.67 -3.72
C THR A 19 50.89 -24.80 -4.33
N SER A 20 49.83 -25.42 -4.85
CA SER A 20 48.60 -24.67 -5.12
C SER A 20 48.01 -24.28 -3.77
N THR A 21 48.45 -23.16 -3.19
CA THR A 21 47.70 -22.51 -2.14
C THR A 21 46.40 -22.05 -2.79
N ALA A 22 45.39 -22.89 -2.73
CA ALA A 22 44.10 -22.59 -3.29
C ALA A 22 43.52 -21.45 -2.43
N PHE A 23 43.52 -20.24 -2.98
CA PHE A 23 43.09 -19.04 -2.26
C PHE A 23 41.61 -19.17 -1.87
N ALA A 24 41.26 -18.54 -0.75
CA ALA A 24 39.87 -18.34 -0.35
C ALA A 24 39.13 -17.60 -1.48
N GLU A 25 38.04 -18.16 -1.97
CA GLU A 25 37.34 -17.63 -3.13
C GLU A 25 35.83 -17.65 -2.93
N TYR A 26 35.20 -16.59 -3.42
CA TYR A 26 33.76 -16.40 -3.48
C TYR A 26 33.38 -16.23 -4.94
N ARG A 27 32.23 -16.74 -5.33
CA ARG A 27 31.65 -16.57 -6.65
C ARG A 27 30.20 -16.13 -6.51
N ALA A 28 29.82 -15.07 -7.20
CA ALA A 28 28.41 -14.71 -7.36
C ALA A 28 27.80 -15.60 -8.45
N ASP A 29 26.86 -16.47 -8.08
CA ASP A 29 26.29 -17.47 -9.00
C ASP A 29 25.22 -16.86 -9.91
N THR A 30 24.53 -15.80 -9.45
CA THR A 30 23.70 -14.94 -10.29
C THR A 30 24.07 -13.48 -10.07
N THR A 31 24.10 -12.68 -11.14
CA THR A 31 24.40 -11.25 -11.04
C THR A 31 23.14 -10.41 -10.90
N THR A 32 22.12 -10.68 -11.72
CA THR A 32 20.85 -9.95 -11.68
C THR A 32 19.69 -10.85 -12.10
N ARG A 33 18.59 -10.79 -11.36
CA ARG A 33 17.32 -11.41 -11.73
C ARG A 33 16.21 -10.37 -11.79
N THR A 34 15.37 -10.46 -12.80
CA THR A 34 14.17 -9.63 -12.93
C THR A 34 12.92 -10.50 -12.77
N VAL A 35 11.99 -10.06 -11.93
CA VAL A 35 10.72 -10.74 -11.64
C VAL A 35 9.58 -9.92 -12.23
N SER A 36 8.60 -10.59 -12.85
CA SER A 36 7.38 -9.95 -13.37
C SER A 36 6.18 -10.26 -12.50
N TYR A 37 5.34 -9.26 -12.25
CA TYR A 37 4.03 -9.41 -11.65
C TYR A 37 3.04 -8.59 -12.49
N ASN A 38 2.22 -9.28 -13.29
CA ASN A 38 1.42 -8.64 -14.33
C ASN A 38 0.00 -8.27 -13.88
N ASN A 39 -0.41 -8.72 -12.69
CA ASN A 39 -1.74 -8.42 -12.16
C ASN A 39 -1.74 -6.99 -11.60
N PRO A 40 -2.78 -6.18 -11.91
CA PRO A 40 -2.96 -4.89 -11.25
C PRO A 40 -3.07 -5.06 -9.72
N ILE A 41 -2.46 -4.14 -8.98
CA ILE A 41 -2.59 -4.07 -7.52
C ILE A 41 -3.65 -3.03 -7.19
N TYR A 42 -4.76 -3.49 -6.65
CA TYR A 42 -5.86 -2.63 -6.26
C TYR A 42 -5.63 -2.04 -4.88
N VAL A 43 -5.85 -0.75 -4.75
CA VAL A 43 -5.70 -0.01 -3.51
C VAL A 43 -7.00 0.69 -3.22
N SER A 44 -7.66 0.31 -2.13
CA SER A 44 -8.83 1.05 -1.67
C SER A 44 -8.39 2.38 -1.05
N ARG A 45 -9.04 3.47 -1.48
CA ARG A 45 -8.83 4.80 -0.91
C ARG A 45 -9.19 4.84 0.58
N THR A 46 -10.18 4.06 1.01
CA THR A 46 -10.64 3.96 2.41
C THR A 46 -9.90 2.92 3.25
N ALA A 47 -9.08 2.06 2.64
CA ALA A 47 -8.30 1.08 3.40
C ALA A 47 -7.34 1.77 4.41
N PRO A 48 -7.20 1.28 5.65
CA PRO A 48 -6.23 1.80 6.60
C PRO A 48 -4.78 1.73 6.08
N ILE A 49 -3.92 2.63 6.57
CA ILE A 49 -2.46 2.50 6.38
C ILE A 49 -1.99 1.16 6.99
N LEU A 50 -1.04 0.50 6.33
CA LEU A 50 -0.55 -0.86 6.56
C LEU A 50 -1.53 -2.00 6.22
N THR A 51 -2.59 -1.73 5.46
CA THR A 51 -3.39 -2.80 4.83
C THR A 51 -2.52 -3.57 3.83
N GLU A 52 -2.52 -4.91 3.90
CA GLU A 52 -1.88 -5.78 2.90
C GLU A 52 -2.62 -5.67 1.56
N LEU A 53 -1.87 -5.45 0.49
CA LEU A 53 -2.41 -5.23 -0.86
C LEU A 53 -2.18 -6.44 -1.76
N ALA A 54 -0.98 -7.00 -1.71
CA ALA A 54 -0.59 -8.16 -2.50
C ALA A 54 0.66 -8.81 -1.92
N THR A 55 0.84 -10.07 -2.23
CA THR A 55 2.05 -10.82 -1.91
C THR A 55 2.65 -11.34 -3.23
N ILE A 56 3.93 -11.05 -3.45
CA ILE A 56 4.66 -11.41 -4.68
C ILE A 56 5.78 -12.38 -4.31
N ASP A 57 5.76 -13.56 -4.94
CA ASP A 57 6.86 -14.49 -4.89
C ASP A 57 7.99 -14.01 -5.81
N LEU A 58 9.14 -13.66 -5.24
CA LEU A 58 10.32 -13.28 -6.00
C LEU A 58 11.10 -14.51 -6.47
N GLY A 59 10.71 -15.71 -6.07
CA GLY A 59 11.25 -17.00 -6.42
C GLY A 59 12.60 -17.31 -5.77
N THR A 60 13.19 -18.42 -6.22
CA THR A 60 14.48 -18.91 -5.72
C THR A 60 15.65 -18.27 -6.47
N MET A 61 16.66 -17.86 -5.72
CA MET A 61 17.85 -17.16 -6.16
C MET A 61 19.11 -17.90 -5.70
N TYR A 62 20.12 -17.96 -6.56
CA TYR A 62 21.43 -18.54 -6.26
C TYR A 62 22.39 -17.40 -5.89
N GLY A 63 22.73 -17.29 -4.61
CA GLY A 63 23.51 -16.19 -4.08
C GLY A 63 24.99 -16.32 -4.40
N TRP A 64 25.69 -16.99 -3.50
CA TRP A 64 27.14 -17.09 -3.52
C TRP A 64 27.58 -18.55 -3.34
N THR A 65 28.61 -18.95 -4.06
CA THR A 65 29.36 -20.18 -3.79
C THR A 65 30.73 -19.82 -3.23
N TRP A 66 31.19 -20.55 -2.23
CA TRP A 66 32.51 -20.35 -1.62
C TRP A 66 33.29 -21.65 -1.51
N TRP A 67 34.62 -21.55 -1.50
CA TRP A 67 35.54 -22.67 -1.27
C TRP A 67 36.87 -22.21 -0.68
N ASN A 68 37.56 -23.14 -0.02
CA ASN A 68 38.81 -22.90 0.70
C ASN A 68 38.70 -21.80 1.77
N ILE A 69 37.51 -21.65 2.35
CA ILE A 69 37.26 -20.68 3.41
C ILE A 69 37.48 -21.33 4.77
N THR A 70 38.05 -20.57 5.71
CA THR A 70 38.11 -20.91 7.13
C THR A 70 37.40 -19.83 7.94
N GLY A 71 36.58 -20.24 8.91
CA GLY A 71 35.78 -19.34 9.74
C GLY A 71 34.33 -19.20 9.28
N PRO A 72 33.51 -18.48 10.08
CA PRO A 72 32.07 -18.36 9.82
C PRO A 72 31.77 -17.54 8.57
N VAL A 73 30.90 -18.09 7.74
CA VAL A 73 30.23 -17.43 6.62
C VAL A 73 28.77 -17.20 6.99
N GLN A 74 28.30 -15.96 6.94
CA GLN A 74 26.94 -15.57 7.30
C GLN A 74 26.19 -15.16 6.04
N ALA A 75 25.11 -15.86 5.74
CA ALA A 75 24.27 -15.61 4.59
C ALA A 75 23.01 -14.83 5.00
N GLY A 76 22.62 -13.88 4.17
CA GLY A 76 21.50 -13.00 4.47
C GLY A 76 20.89 -12.32 3.26
N ILE A 77 19.93 -11.46 3.55
CA ILE A 77 19.21 -10.66 2.56
C ILE A 77 19.31 -9.18 2.93
N TYR A 78 19.22 -8.33 1.92
CA TYR A 78 19.20 -6.88 2.05
C TYR A 78 17.93 -6.30 1.42
N LEU A 79 17.27 -5.40 2.16
CA LEU A 79 16.10 -4.63 1.73
C LEU A 79 16.55 -3.26 1.19
N PRO A 80 16.51 -3.02 -0.14
CA PRO A 80 17.11 -1.84 -0.74
C PRO A 80 16.49 -0.51 -0.31
N GLY A 81 17.36 0.37 0.20
CA GLY A 81 17.01 1.71 0.65
C GLY A 81 17.53 2.00 2.05
N TYR A 82 17.23 3.21 2.52
CA TYR A 82 17.54 3.64 3.89
C TYR A 82 16.41 3.22 4.84
N ILE A 83 16.75 2.45 5.86
CA ILE A 83 15.86 2.06 6.95
C ILE A 83 16.49 2.54 8.26
N SER A 84 15.64 3.02 9.17
CA SER A 84 16.02 3.43 10.51
C SER A 84 15.12 2.76 11.55
N ALA A 85 15.46 2.93 12.83
CA ALA A 85 14.63 2.48 13.94
C ALA A 85 13.18 3.03 13.88
N SER A 86 12.97 4.19 13.25
CA SER A 86 11.65 4.83 13.09
C SER A 86 10.91 4.47 11.81
N SER A 87 11.49 3.66 10.92
CA SER A 87 10.80 3.22 9.71
C SER A 87 9.54 2.39 10.04
N PRO A 88 8.47 2.48 9.24
CA PRO A 88 7.23 1.73 9.49
C PRO A 88 7.46 0.23 9.56
N LYS A 89 6.65 -0.47 10.36
CA LYS A 89 6.72 -1.93 10.53
C LYS A 89 5.34 -2.58 10.42
N VAL A 90 5.32 -3.81 9.94
CA VAL A 90 4.19 -4.75 10.08
C VAL A 90 4.70 -5.94 10.88
N GLY A 91 4.16 -6.14 12.09
CA GLY A 91 4.81 -7.00 13.07
C GLY A 91 6.23 -6.49 13.37
N SER A 92 7.24 -7.35 13.22
CA SER A 92 8.64 -6.96 13.34
C SER A 92 9.28 -6.49 12.03
N ALA A 93 8.66 -6.78 10.89
CA ALA A 93 9.24 -6.55 9.57
C ALA A 93 9.19 -5.07 9.19
N TYR A 94 10.32 -4.53 8.72
CA TYR A 94 10.35 -3.17 8.17
C TYR A 94 9.64 -3.09 6.83
N VAL A 95 8.92 -1.99 6.64
CA VAL A 95 8.22 -1.67 5.41
C VAL A 95 8.96 -0.54 4.69
N ARG A 96 9.40 -0.80 3.46
CA ARG A 96 10.11 0.15 2.60
C ARG A 96 9.16 0.63 1.50
N GLU A 97 8.98 1.93 1.32
CA GLU A 97 8.18 2.50 0.21
C GLU A 97 8.76 2.17 -1.17
N LEU A 98 8.01 1.78 -2.19
CA LEU A 98 8.52 1.64 -3.55
C LEU A 98 8.61 3.01 -4.21
N GLY A 99 9.83 3.54 -4.36
CA GLY A 99 10.04 4.90 -4.86
C GLY A 99 9.35 5.94 -3.96
N THR A 100 8.49 6.76 -4.56
CA THR A 100 7.60 7.70 -3.86
C THR A 100 6.12 7.39 -4.15
N SER A 101 5.77 6.11 -4.29
CA SER A 101 4.44 5.66 -4.74
C SER A 101 3.35 5.70 -3.66
N GLY A 102 3.72 5.74 -2.38
CA GLY A 102 2.83 5.47 -1.25
C GLY A 102 2.56 3.97 -1.00
N ILE A 103 3.16 3.07 -1.77
CA ILE A 103 3.09 1.61 -1.57
C ILE A 103 4.38 1.17 -0.89
N GLY A 104 4.27 0.48 0.24
CA GLY A 104 5.40 -0.12 0.95
C GLY A 104 5.54 -1.60 0.70
N TYR A 105 6.70 -2.18 1.03
CA TYR A 105 6.86 -3.62 1.06
C TYR A 105 7.77 -4.10 2.18
N THR A 106 7.47 -5.29 2.69
CA THR A 106 8.38 -6.09 3.52
C THR A 106 9.12 -7.10 2.67
N LEU A 107 10.33 -7.49 3.06
CA LEU A 107 11.10 -8.56 2.41
C LEU A 107 11.33 -9.72 3.37
N HIS A 108 10.99 -10.93 2.91
CA HIS A 108 11.23 -12.20 3.60
C HIS A 108 12.13 -13.09 2.76
N GLY A 109 13.08 -13.77 3.41
CA GLY A 109 13.95 -14.75 2.76
C GLY A 109 13.97 -16.07 3.53
N THR A 110 14.09 -17.17 2.79
CA THR A 110 14.30 -18.52 3.33
C THR A 110 15.52 -19.13 2.67
N ILE A 111 16.50 -19.55 3.48
CA ILE A 111 17.74 -20.18 3.03
C ILE A 111 17.64 -21.67 3.31
N THR A 112 17.94 -22.50 2.31
CA THR A 112 17.83 -23.96 2.40
C THR A 112 19.14 -24.70 2.08
N VAL A 113 20.14 -24.02 1.52
CA VAL A 113 21.43 -24.60 1.15
C VAL A 113 22.57 -23.83 1.80
N GLY A 114 23.58 -24.56 2.30
CA GLY A 114 24.76 -24.05 3.00
C GLY A 114 24.54 -23.71 4.48
N CYS A 115 23.34 -23.21 4.80
CA CYS A 115 22.76 -23.18 6.13
C CYS A 115 21.23 -23.08 5.99
N THR A 116 20.50 -23.12 7.11
CA THR A 116 19.04 -23.08 7.09
C THR A 116 18.52 -22.02 8.03
N GLY A 117 17.52 -21.27 7.56
CA GLY A 117 16.83 -20.25 8.34
C GLY A 117 15.87 -19.45 7.48
N SER A 118 14.99 -18.71 8.13
CA SER A 118 14.08 -17.78 7.46
C SER A 118 13.83 -16.57 8.33
N ALA A 119 13.77 -15.39 7.72
CA ALA A 119 13.46 -14.17 8.45
C ALA A 119 12.95 -13.07 7.53
N TYR A 120 12.24 -12.11 8.14
CA TYR A 120 12.02 -10.79 7.58
C TYR A 120 13.22 -9.88 7.86
N VAL A 121 13.40 -8.86 7.01
CA VAL A 121 14.26 -7.73 7.36
C VAL A 121 13.57 -6.90 8.45
N ASP A 122 14.12 -6.97 9.66
CA ASP A 122 13.56 -6.41 10.91
C ASP A 122 14.58 -5.55 11.68
N GLY A 123 15.75 -5.32 11.09
CA GLY A 123 16.88 -4.58 11.64
C GLY A 123 17.66 -5.29 12.74
N LEU A 124 17.39 -6.58 12.96
CA LEU A 124 18.16 -7.42 13.86
C LEU A 124 19.14 -8.29 13.04
N TYR A 125 20.15 -8.82 13.72
CA TYR A 125 21.16 -9.72 13.14
C TYR A 125 21.83 -9.12 11.90
N ASN A 126 22.44 -7.95 12.07
CA ASN A 126 23.38 -7.34 11.14
C ASN A 126 24.71 -7.09 11.88
N VAL A 127 25.81 -6.96 11.14
CA VAL A 127 27.16 -6.76 11.70
C VAL A 127 27.64 -5.32 11.61
N ASP A 128 26.96 -4.48 10.83
CA ASP A 128 27.37 -3.13 10.46
C ASP A 128 26.41 -2.04 10.96
N GLY A 129 25.40 -2.40 11.78
CA GLY A 129 24.37 -1.48 12.24
C GLY A 129 23.34 -1.10 11.17
N ASN A 130 23.41 -1.71 9.98
CA ASN A 130 22.52 -1.40 8.88
C ASN A 130 21.19 -2.14 9.04
N TYR A 131 20.12 -1.40 9.33
CA TYR A 131 18.77 -1.94 9.55
C TYR A 131 18.17 -2.61 8.30
N SER A 132 18.72 -2.34 7.12
CA SER A 132 18.31 -2.97 5.87
C SER A 132 18.92 -4.36 5.67
N ASN A 133 19.94 -4.73 6.45
CA ASN A 133 20.56 -6.04 6.42
C ASN A 133 19.86 -7.00 7.37
N ARG A 134 19.71 -8.25 6.92
CA ARG A 134 19.33 -9.37 7.77
C ARG A 134 20.18 -10.59 7.46
N LEU A 135 21.09 -10.94 8.36
CA LEU A 135 21.77 -12.23 8.36
C LEU A 135 20.79 -13.28 8.87
N ILE A 136 20.58 -14.33 8.08
CA ILE A 136 19.56 -15.36 8.35
C ILE A 136 20.20 -16.59 8.99
N CYS A 137 21.38 -17.00 8.50
CA CYS A 137 22.06 -18.18 9.03
C CYS A 137 23.57 -18.10 8.85
N THR A 138 24.28 -18.95 9.60
CA THR A 138 25.75 -19.05 9.60
C THR A 138 26.17 -20.46 9.20
N SER A 139 27.23 -20.57 8.40
CA SER A 139 27.86 -21.81 7.98
C SER A 139 29.35 -21.79 8.33
N ASN A 140 29.88 -22.92 8.78
CA ASN A 140 31.32 -23.13 9.01
C ASN A 140 31.93 -24.10 7.97
N LEU A 141 31.20 -24.39 6.90
CA LEU A 141 31.67 -25.28 5.84
C LEU A 141 32.79 -24.61 5.05
N ASN A 142 33.88 -25.34 4.79
CA ASN A 142 34.98 -24.85 3.97
C ASN A 142 34.57 -24.58 2.51
N ARG A 143 33.51 -25.25 2.04
CA ARG A 143 32.94 -25.15 0.72
C ARG A 143 31.44 -25.39 0.78
N SER A 144 30.65 -24.47 0.24
CA SER A 144 29.20 -24.63 0.04
C SER A 144 28.68 -23.52 -0.89
N SER A 145 27.39 -23.56 -1.18
CA SER A 145 26.64 -22.47 -1.81
C SER A 145 25.54 -21.94 -0.92
N TYR A 146 25.05 -20.76 -1.30
CA TYR A 146 23.95 -20.03 -0.68
C TYR A 146 22.80 -19.92 -1.68
N THR A 147 21.64 -20.50 -1.35
CA THR A 147 20.40 -20.38 -2.14
C THR A 147 19.27 -19.84 -1.27
N ALA A 148 18.55 -18.84 -1.75
CA ALA A 148 17.45 -18.19 -1.03
C ALA A 148 16.16 -18.12 -1.85
N SER A 149 15.03 -18.51 -1.26
CA SER A 149 13.70 -18.19 -1.77
C SER A 149 13.21 -16.90 -1.15
N LEU A 150 12.80 -15.94 -1.97
CA LEU A 150 12.44 -14.59 -1.56
C LEU A 150 10.96 -14.31 -1.79
N LYS A 151 10.35 -13.59 -0.86
CA LYS A 151 8.95 -13.16 -0.91
C LYS A 151 8.85 -11.71 -0.47
N MET A 152 8.06 -10.92 -1.19
CA MET A 152 7.71 -9.56 -0.77
C MET A 152 6.20 -9.43 -0.56
N THR A 153 5.81 -8.64 0.42
CA THR A 153 4.39 -8.33 0.68
C THR A 153 4.22 -6.82 0.65
N LEU A 154 3.25 -6.35 -0.13
CA LEU A 154 2.96 -4.95 -0.39
C LEU A 154 1.91 -4.42 0.58
N TYR A 155 2.09 -3.18 1.02
CA TYR A 155 1.24 -2.51 2.00
C TYR A 155 0.91 -1.07 1.56
N LYS A 156 -0.26 -0.57 1.95
CA LYS A 156 -0.58 0.86 1.83
C LYS A 156 0.24 1.67 2.84
N LEU A 157 1.02 2.67 2.42
CA LEU A 157 1.80 3.54 3.33
C LEU A 157 1.27 4.96 3.46
N ARG A 158 0.46 5.44 2.50
CA ARG A 158 -0.10 6.80 2.53
C ARG A 158 -1.57 6.80 2.15
N ASN A 159 -2.26 7.87 2.54
CA ASN A 159 -3.58 8.19 2.03
C ASN A 159 -3.48 8.72 0.60
N ASN A 160 -4.60 8.65 -0.14
CA ASN A 160 -4.75 9.25 -1.46
C ASN A 160 -3.69 8.82 -2.49
N ILE A 161 -3.31 7.53 -2.47
CA ILE A 161 -2.47 6.92 -3.49
C ILE A 161 -3.18 7.03 -4.83
N LYS A 162 -2.50 7.56 -5.84
CA LYS A 162 -3.04 7.67 -7.20
C LYS A 162 -2.74 6.43 -8.02
N SER A 163 -3.62 6.13 -8.97
CA SER A 163 -3.34 5.12 -10.00
C SER A 163 -2.08 5.51 -10.76
N GLN A 164 -1.12 4.58 -10.84
CA GLN A 164 0.21 4.86 -11.35
C GLN A 164 0.91 3.57 -11.77
N THR A 165 1.95 3.71 -12.60
CA THR A 165 2.90 2.62 -12.83
C THR A 165 4.17 2.90 -12.03
N ILE A 166 4.47 2.04 -11.06
CA ILE A 166 5.76 2.08 -10.36
C ILE A 166 6.81 1.54 -11.34
N PRO A 167 7.91 2.25 -11.60
CA PRO A 167 8.95 1.80 -12.53
C PRO A 167 9.69 0.57 -12.01
N SER A 168 10.46 -0.07 -12.89
CA SER A 168 11.33 -1.18 -12.50
C SER A 168 12.23 -0.78 -11.34
N THR A 169 12.23 -1.57 -10.26
CA THR A 169 12.83 -1.21 -8.97
C THR A 169 13.66 -2.35 -8.43
N TRP A 170 14.83 -2.02 -7.86
CA TRP A 170 15.64 -2.97 -7.10
C TRP A 170 14.98 -3.26 -5.74
N VAL A 171 14.55 -4.50 -5.52
CA VAL A 171 13.71 -4.90 -4.36
C VAL A 171 14.38 -5.86 -3.38
N ALA A 172 15.47 -6.52 -3.77
CA ALA A 172 16.23 -7.37 -2.86
C ALA A 172 17.67 -7.53 -3.34
N MET A 173 18.57 -7.86 -2.41
CA MET A 173 19.91 -8.31 -2.72
C MET A 173 20.31 -9.44 -1.76
N LEU A 174 21.09 -10.40 -2.26
CA LEU A 174 21.67 -11.46 -1.46
C LEU A 174 23.02 -11.01 -0.92
N ILE A 175 23.17 -11.01 0.40
CA ILE A 175 24.39 -10.58 1.10
C ILE A 175 25.12 -11.78 1.70
N LEU A 176 26.45 -11.69 1.72
CA LEU A 176 27.33 -12.68 2.32
C LEU A 176 28.40 -11.95 3.15
N TYR A 177 28.62 -12.42 4.36
CA TYR A 177 29.68 -11.94 5.23
C TYR A 177 30.62 -13.07 5.59
N HIS A 178 31.92 -12.79 5.65
CA HIS A 178 32.94 -13.72 6.13
C HIS A 178 33.78 -13.04 7.20
N ASN A 179 33.88 -13.65 8.38
CA ASN A 179 34.61 -13.08 9.52
C ASN A 179 34.23 -11.61 9.82
N GLY A 180 32.96 -11.24 9.62
CA GLY A 180 32.45 -9.88 9.81
C GLY A 180 32.67 -8.91 8.64
N GLY A 181 33.42 -9.30 7.60
CA GLY A 181 33.60 -8.51 6.39
C GLY A 181 32.54 -8.80 5.33
N PHE A 182 31.99 -7.75 4.70
CA PHE A 182 31.01 -7.88 3.63
C PHE A 182 31.68 -8.27 2.31
N ILE A 183 31.16 -9.28 1.62
CA ILE A 183 31.63 -9.73 0.31
C ILE A 183 30.85 -8.98 -0.78
N THR A 184 31.54 -8.11 -1.51
CA THR A 184 30.93 -7.23 -2.54
C THR A 184 31.12 -7.73 -3.97
N SER A 185 32.20 -8.46 -4.25
CA SER A 185 32.50 -8.97 -5.58
C SER A 185 33.33 -10.25 -5.58
N ASP A 186 33.27 -11.02 -6.67
CA ASP A 186 34.20 -12.11 -6.94
C ASP A 186 35.46 -11.66 -7.72
N ASN A 187 36.41 -12.57 -7.88
CA ASN A 187 37.67 -12.34 -8.62
C ASN A 187 37.48 -12.11 -10.13
N THR A 188 36.29 -12.39 -10.67
CA THR A 188 35.91 -12.12 -12.06
C THR A 188 35.18 -10.78 -12.22
N GLY A 189 35.00 -10.03 -11.13
CA GLY A 189 34.33 -8.74 -11.11
C GLY A 189 32.79 -8.83 -11.08
N ARG A 190 32.21 -10.01 -10.84
CA ARG A 190 30.76 -10.10 -10.58
C ARG A 190 30.46 -9.55 -9.19
N THR A 191 29.39 -8.78 -9.11
CA THR A 191 28.95 -8.11 -7.87
C THR A 191 27.81 -8.87 -7.20
N GLU A 192 27.26 -8.28 -6.15
CA GLU A 192 26.19 -8.87 -5.36
C GLU A 192 24.94 -9.22 -6.21
N PRO A 193 24.33 -10.40 -6.00
CA PRO A 193 23.11 -10.81 -6.70
C PRO A 193 21.94 -9.90 -6.35
N LYS A 194 21.40 -9.19 -7.35
CA LYS A 194 20.27 -8.24 -7.19
C LYS A 194 18.98 -8.77 -7.81
N VAL A 195 17.86 -8.45 -7.16
CA VAL A 195 16.50 -8.71 -7.67
C VAL A 195 15.84 -7.40 -8.06
N TYR A 196 15.44 -7.31 -9.31
CA TYR A 196 14.61 -6.24 -9.81
C TYR A 196 13.18 -6.75 -9.97
N LEU A 197 12.23 -5.91 -9.62
CA LEU A 197 10.83 -6.10 -9.96
C LEU A 197 10.54 -5.26 -11.19
N ASN A 198 9.93 -5.88 -12.21
CA ASN A 198 9.41 -5.16 -13.36
C ASN A 198 8.33 -4.15 -12.93
N PRO A 199 7.97 -3.20 -13.82
CA PRO A 199 6.99 -2.19 -13.49
C PRO A 199 5.69 -2.78 -12.92
N LEU A 200 5.19 -2.18 -11.84
CA LEU A 200 3.93 -2.58 -11.21
C LEU A 200 2.83 -1.60 -11.56
N ASN A 201 1.67 -2.12 -11.95
CA ASN A 201 0.48 -1.30 -12.16
C ASN A 201 -0.33 -1.20 -10.87
N ILE A 202 -0.49 0.02 -10.35
CA ILE A 202 -1.29 0.32 -9.17
C ILE A 202 -2.60 0.97 -9.63
N VAL A 203 -3.71 0.40 -9.19
CA VAL A 203 -5.05 0.91 -9.46
C VAL A 203 -5.65 1.36 -8.13
N SER A 204 -5.74 2.66 -7.93
CA SER A 204 -6.50 3.20 -6.80
C SER A 204 -7.99 3.17 -7.12
N SER A 205 -8.78 2.83 -6.11
CA SER A 205 -10.23 2.76 -6.20
C SER A 205 -10.88 3.46 -5.00
N GLY A 206 -11.73 4.43 -5.30
CA GLY A 206 -12.64 5.09 -4.37
C GLY A 206 -12.72 6.58 -4.65
N CYS A 207 -13.64 7.25 -3.96
CA CYS A 207 -13.68 8.70 -3.88
C CYS A 207 -13.50 9.19 -2.45
N GLU A 208 -12.95 10.39 -2.32
CA GLU A 208 -12.90 11.17 -1.08
C GLU A 208 -13.95 12.27 -1.16
N VAL A 209 -14.70 12.46 -0.08
CA VAL A 209 -15.60 13.61 0.06
C VAL A 209 -14.75 14.84 0.38
N ILE A 210 -14.94 15.92 -0.38
CA ILE A 210 -14.21 17.18 -0.22
C ILE A 210 -14.84 18.01 0.90
N ASN A 211 -16.17 18.01 0.99
CA ASN A 211 -16.96 18.77 1.95
C ASN A 211 -17.65 17.88 2.99
N ASN A 212 -16.87 17.33 3.92
CA ASN A 212 -17.35 16.32 4.89
C ASN A 212 -18.43 16.83 5.88
N ASN A 213 -18.59 18.14 6.02
CA ASN A 213 -19.64 18.75 6.83
C ASN A 213 -20.38 19.81 6.00
N ILE A 214 -21.60 19.49 5.57
CA ILE A 214 -22.39 20.31 4.66
C ILE A 214 -23.49 21.00 5.48
N ASN A 215 -23.35 22.30 5.68
CA ASN A 215 -24.38 23.11 6.32
C ASN A 215 -25.31 23.71 5.25
N VAL A 216 -26.62 23.48 5.39
CA VAL A 216 -27.63 23.91 4.42
C VAL A 216 -28.60 24.89 5.08
N PRO A 217 -28.38 26.22 4.94
CA PRO A 217 -29.23 27.21 5.58
C PRO A 217 -30.56 27.38 4.82
N LEU A 218 -31.59 26.65 5.23
CA LEU A 218 -32.95 26.76 4.65
C LEU A 218 -33.67 28.08 5.00
N GLY A 219 -33.11 28.86 5.93
CA GLY A 219 -33.63 30.17 6.31
C GLY A 219 -34.91 30.12 7.17
N SER A 220 -35.50 31.30 7.35
CA SER A 220 -36.76 31.51 8.07
C SER A 220 -37.88 31.73 7.07
N VAL A 221 -38.96 30.96 7.18
CA VAL A 221 -40.03 30.91 6.19
C VAL A 221 -41.37 31.21 6.86
N ALA A 222 -42.18 32.06 6.21
CA ALA A 222 -43.52 32.36 6.68
C ALA A 222 -44.47 31.19 6.42
N LYS A 223 -45.39 30.93 7.35
CA LYS A 223 -46.44 29.90 7.19
C LYS A 223 -47.27 30.08 5.91
N SER A 224 -47.41 31.32 5.42
CA SER A 224 -48.11 31.63 4.17
C SER A 224 -47.39 31.19 2.90
N SER A 225 -46.13 30.74 2.98
CA SER A 225 -45.39 30.20 1.82
C SER A 225 -45.84 28.77 1.44
N PHE A 226 -46.61 28.13 2.33
CA PHE A 226 -47.15 26.79 2.12
C PHE A 226 -48.61 26.83 1.64
N ASN A 227 -48.97 25.90 0.76
CA ASN A 227 -50.29 25.78 0.13
C ASN A 227 -51.05 24.52 0.58
N GLY A 228 -50.70 23.94 1.73
CA GLY A 228 -51.28 22.73 2.27
C GLY A 228 -50.30 21.55 2.35
N VAL A 229 -50.80 20.40 2.83
CA VAL A 229 -49.99 19.18 3.01
C VAL A 229 -49.36 18.76 1.68
N GLY A 230 -48.07 18.45 1.69
CA GLY A 230 -47.26 18.10 0.53
C GLY A 230 -46.66 19.30 -0.21
N SER A 231 -47.03 20.55 0.13
CA SER A 231 -46.40 21.73 -0.45
C SER A 231 -45.02 22.00 0.14
N VAL A 232 -44.06 22.32 -0.73
CA VAL A 232 -42.72 22.77 -0.37
C VAL A 232 -42.66 24.28 -0.47
N SER A 233 -42.07 24.94 0.52
CA SER A 233 -41.90 26.40 0.50
C SER A 233 -40.81 26.81 -0.50
N PRO A 234 -41.13 27.60 -1.55
CA PRO A 234 -40.13 28.11 -2.49
C PRO A 234 -39.03 28.92 -1.80
N ASP A 235 -39.37 29.65 -0.73
CA ASP A 235 -38.45 30.50 0.02
C ASP A 235 -37.39 29.71 0.83
N SER A 236 -37.54 28.38 0.91
CA SER A 236 -36.66 27.50 1.67
C SER A 236 -35.78 26.61 0.81
N LEU A 237 -35.96 26.63 -0.52
CA LEU A 237 -35.24 25.76 -1.43
C LEU A 237 -33.76 26.14 -1.49
N GLN A 238 -32.90 25.16 -1.26
CA GLN A 238 -31.45 25.29 -1.34
C GLN A 238 -30.85 24.15 -2.16
N ASP A 239 -30.00 24.51 -3.11
CA ASP A 239 -29.14 23.56 -3.81
C ASP A 239 -27.97 23.16 -2.90
N VAL A 240 -27.67 21.86 -2.88
CA VAL A 240 -26.65 21.26 -2.04
C VAL A 240 -25.83 20.31 -2.87
N ASN A 241 -24.51 20.45 -2.83
CA ASN A 241 -23.60 19.56 -3.55
C ASN A 241 -22.79 18.74 -2.57
N ILE A 242 -22.71 17.42 -2.79
CA ILE A 242 -21.69 16.57 -2.18
C ILE A 242 -20.55 16.45 -3.19
N ASP A 243 -19.43 17.10 -2.91
CA ASP A 243 -18.29 17.17 -3.82
C ASP A 243 -17.30 16.05 -3.50
N LEU A 244 -16.94 15.28 -4.52
CA LEU A 244 -16.04 14.13 -4.44
C LEU A 244 -14.80 14.35 -5.30
N ASP A 245 -13.62 13.95 -4.81
CA ASP A 245 -12.45 13.66 -5.63
C ASP A 245 -12.36 12.14 -5.83
N CYS A 246 -12.47 11.68 -7.07
CA CYS A 246 -12.51 10.27 -7.38
C CYS A 246 -11.30 9.81 -8.21
N ASP A 247 -10.78 8.62 -7.90
CA ASP A 247 -10.07 7.82 -8.89
C ASP A 247 -11.09 7.16 -9.85
N PRO A 248 -10.69 6.61 -11.01
CA PRO A 248 -11.60 5.86 -11.88
C PRO A 248 -12.25 4.69 -11.12
N VAL A 249 -13.52 4.85 -10.74
CA VAL A 249 -14.37 3.86 -10.05
C VAL A 249 -15.79 3.89 -10.59
N SER A 250 -16.42 2.72 -10.63
CA SER A 250 -17.71 2.55 -11.29
C SER A 250 -18.37 1.28 -10.78
N PRO A 251 -19.64 1.34 -10.30
CA PRO A 251 -20.45 2.53 -10.05
C PRO A 251 -20.16 3.24 -8.70
N ILE A 252 -20.57 4.51 -8.61
CA ILE A 252 -20.69 5.26 -7.36
C ILE A 252 -22.14 5.17 -6.87
N LYS A 253 -22.32 4.68 -5.66
CA LYS A 253 -23.62 4.64 -4.97
C LYS A 253 -23.57 5.47 -3.69
N ILE A 254 -24.69 6.07 -3.35
CA ILE A 254 -24.89 6.81 -2.10
C ILE A 254 -26.10 6.26 -1.36
N LYS A 255 -26.00 6.18 -0.03
CA LYS A 255 -27.11 5.86 0.86
C LYS A 255 -27.30 7.04 1.80
N PHE A 256 -28.54 7.47 1.98
CA PHE A 256 -28.89 8.50 2.94
C PHE A 256 -29.60 7.87 4.15
N ASP A 257 -29.16 8.22 5.35
CA ASP A 257 -29.65 7.69 6.62
C ASP A 257 -30.10 8.84 7.54
N GLY A 258 -31.35 8.78 8.00
CA GLY A 258 -31.95 9.79 8.87
C GLY A 258 -33.29 9.29 9.42
N THR A 259 -33.86 10.03 10.36
CA THR A 259 -35.19 9.71 10.90
C THR A 259 -36.26 10.18 9.90
N PRO A 260 -37.07 9.28 9.31
CA PRO A 260 -38.16 9.68 8.42
C PRO A 260 -39.20 10.52 9.18
N ASP A 261 -39.81 11.48 8.50
CA ASP A 261 -40.95 12.21 9.07
C ASP A 261 -42.15 11.28 9.31
N ALA A 262 -42.94 11.59 10.34
CA ALA A 262 -44.08 10.75 10.76
C ALA A 262 -45.17 10.63 9.67
N SER A 263 -45.30 11.62 8.78
CA SER A 263 -46.22 11.55 7.63
C SER A 263 -45.81 10.52 6.58
N GLN A 264 -44.56 10.04 6.63
CA GLN A 264 -43.95 9.17 5.61
C GLN A 264 -43.96 9.79 4.19
N THR A 265 -44.01 11.11 4.10
CA THR A 265 -43.85 11.80 2.82
C THR A 265 -42.47 11.46 2.24
N ALA A 266 -42.43 11.09 0.95
CA ALA A 266 -41.20 10.61 0.30
C ALA A 266 -40.05 11.63 0.42
N GLY A 267 -38.84 11.14 0.69
CA GLY A 267 -37.62 11.94 0.87
C GLY A 267 -37.66 12.94 2.02
N THR A 268 -38.59 12.79 2.97
CA THR A 268 -38.78 13.75 4.06
C THR A 268 -38.20 13.22 5.36
N ILE A 269 -37.29 14.01 5.96
CA ILE A 269 -36.76 13.75 7.30
C ILE A 269 -37.53 14.53 8.36
N SER A 270 -37.63 13.93 9.54
CA SER A 270 -38.14 14.59 10.75
C SER A 270 -37.24 15.73 11.17
N LEU A 271 -37.83 16.78 11.73
CA LEU A 271 -37.10 17.84 12.41
C LEU A 271 -36.39 17.27 13.67
N ASN A 272 -35.23 17.82 13.97
CA ASN A 272 -34.49 17.53 15.19
C ASN A 272 -35.31 17.95 16.41
N ASN A 273 -35.25 17.16 17.48
CA ASN A 273 -36.02 17.39 18.71
C ASN A 273 -37.53 17.59 18.42
N ALA A 274 -38.11 16.74 17.57
CA ALA A 274 -39.51 16.84 17.12
C ALA A 274 -40.54 16.92 18.26
N ASN A 275 -40.21 16.55 19.50
CA ASN A 275 -41.09 16.62 20.66
C ASN A 275 -40.93 17.91 21.49
N ASP A 276 -39.91 18.73 21.24
CA ASP A 276 -39.70 20.01 21.93
C ASP A 276 -40.84 21.01 21.58
N SER A 277 -41.20 21.88 22.53
CA SER A 277 -42.22 22.92 22.35
C SER A 277 -41.78 24.03 21.39
N ASN A 278 -40.48 24.26 21.26
CA ASN A 278 -39.90 25.27 20.38
C ASN A 278 -39.66 24.75 18.95
N THR A 279 -39.78 23.45 18.71
CA THR A 279 -39.65 22.85 17.38
C THR A 279 -40.96 23.01 16.61
N ALA A 280 -40.86 23.37 15.33
CA ALA A 280 -42.01 23.51 14.45
C ALA A 280 -42.80 22.17 14.35
N LYS A 281 -44.11 22.25 14.15
CA LYS A 281 -44.98 21.07 14.02
C LYS A 281 -45.69 21.07 12.69
N GLY A 282 -45.85 19.89 12.10
CA GLY A 282 -46.48 19.71 10.79
C GLY A 282 -45.59 20.12 9.62
N TYR A 283 -44.28 20.12 9.81
CA TYR A 283 -43.28 20.32 8.78
C TYR A 283 -42.18 19.27 8.88
N GLY A 284 -41.58 18.94 7.75
CA GLY A 284 -40.33 18.19 7.65
C GLY A 284 -39.38 18.87 6.67
N ILE A 285 -38.22 18.26 6.44
CA ILE A 285 -37.27 18.69 5.41
C ILE A 285 -37.28 17.64 4.31
N GLN A 286 -37.69 18.02 3.10
CA GLN A 286 -37.62 17.16 1.93
C GLN A 286 -36.27 17.34 1.26
N VAL A 287 -35.62 16.22 0.94
CA VAL A 287 -34.39 16.17 0.15
C VAL A 287 -34.66 15.43 -1.15
N LYS A 288 -34.19 15.99 -2.26
CA LYS A 288 -34.32 15.41 -3.60
C LYS A 288 -32.95 15.24 -4.25
N TYR A 289 -32.83 14.18 -5.03
CA TYR A 289 -31.74 13.97 -5.99
C TYR A 289 -32.36 13.97 -7.39
N GLN A 290 -31.86 14.83 -8.30
CA GLN A 290 -32.38 14.96 -9.67
C GLN A 290 -33.92 15.11 -9.74
N ASN A 291 -34.47 16.02 -8.93
CA ASN A 291 -35.92 16.28 -8.79
C ASN A 291 -36.77 15.12 -8.24
N GLN A 292 -36.16 14.01 -7.83
CA GLN A 292 -36.84 12.89 -7.20
C GLN A 292 -36.55 12.85 -5.70
N PRO A 293 -37.55 12.70 -4.82
CA PRO A 293 -37.30 12.53 -3.40
C PRO A 293 -36.37 11.34 -3.13
N ILE A 294 -35.39 11.52 -2.25
CA ILE A 294 -34.46 10.45 -1.90
C ILE A 294 -35.18 9.32 -1.15
N GLU A 295 -34.68 8.10 -1.28
CA GLU A 295 -35.15 6.97 -0.46
C GLU A 295 -34.20 6.74 0.71
N LEU A 296 -34.65 7.06 1.93
CA LEU A 296 -33.87 6.83 3.14
C LEU A 296 -33.59 5.34 3.35
N GLY A 297 -32.39 5.01 3.81
CA GLY A 297 -31.97 3.64 4.08
C GLY A 297 -31.61 2.82 2.83
N LYS A 298 -31.74 3.37 1.61
CA LYS A 298 -31.47 2.66 0.36
C LYS A 298 -30.30 3.25 -0.41
N LEU A 299 -29.62 2.38 -1.16
CA LEU A 299 -28.54 2.76 -2.05
C LEU A 299 -29.11 3.26 -3.37
N ILE A 300 -28.67 4.45 -3.76
CA ILE A 300 -28.99 5.11 -5.03
C ILE A 300 -27.70 5.17 -5.84
N THR A 301 -27.73 4.71 -7.09
CA THR A 301 -26.61 4.90 -8.02
C THR A 301 -26.60 6.35 -8.50
N VAL A 302 -25.52 7.08 -8.20
CA VAL A 302 -25.36 8.49 -8.65
C VAL A 302 -24.46 8.60 -9.87
N SER A 303 -23.67 7.56 -10.15
CA SER A 303 -22.89 7.46 -11.37
C SER A 303 -22.63 6.00 -11.72
N GLU A 304 -23.00 5.60 -12.94
CA GLU A 304 -22.66 4.28 -13.48
C GLU A 304 -21.18 4.20 -13.89
N LYS A 305 -20.58 5.33 -14.29
CA LYS A 305 -19.16 5.45 -14.63
C LYS A 305 -18.68 6.84 -14.26
N ASN A 306 -17.64 6.93 -13.44
CA ASN A 306 -16.92 8.19 -13.31
C ASN A 306 -15.69 8.19 -14.23
N ASN A 307 -15.28 9.39 -14.63
CA ASN A 307 -13.90 9.61 -15.02
C ASN A 307 -13.14 10.03 -13.75
N SER A 308 -11.81 9.85 -13.74
CA SER A 308 -10.97 10.40 -12.66
C SER A 308 -11.20 11.91 -12.50
N GLY A 309 -11.26 12.37 -11.26
CA GLY A 309 -11.34 13.79 -10.90
C GLY A 309 -12.58 14.14 -10.10
N ASN A 310 -12.93 15.42 -10.14
CA ASN A 310 -14.03 15.96 -9.35
C ASN A 310 -15.39 15.49 -9.88
N PHE A 311 -16.20 14.94 -8.98
CA PHE A 311 -17.58 14.55 -9.23
C PHE A 311 -18.48 15.16 -8.17
N SER A 312 -19.62 15.72 -8.55
CA SER A 312 -20.55 16.36 -7.62
C SER A 312 -21.91 15.67 -7.67
N ILE A 313 -22.49 15.40 -6.51
CA ILE A 313 -23.84 14.85 -6.36
C ILE A 313 -24.78 16.02 -6.01
N PRO A 314 -25.58 16.52 -6.98
CA PRO A 314 -26.48 17.63 -6.74
C PRO A 314 -27.75 17.16 -6.04
N LEU A 315 -28.10 17.86 -4.96
CA LEU A 315 -29.28 17.67 -4.15
C LEU A 315 -30.03 19.00 -4.04
N GLU A 316 -31.33 18.92 -3.80
CA GLU A 316 -32.18 20.06 -3.41
C GLU A 316 -32.79 19.74 -2.05
N ALA A 317 -32.77 20.70 -1.13
CA ALA A 317 -33.42 20.58 0.17
C ALA A 317 -34.36 21.76 0.44
N GLY A 318 -35.48 21.49 1.12
CA GLY A 318 -36.45 22.54 1.50
C GLY A 318 -37.47 22.05 2.52
N TYR A 319 -38.14 22.99 3.18
CA TYR A 319 -39.22 22.66 4.11
C TYR A 319 -40.47 22.22 3.35
N ILE A 320 -41.08 21.13 3.81
CA ILE A 320 -42.35 20.60 3.31
C ILE A 320 -43.38 20.57 4.43
N GLN A 321 -44.63 20.96 4.13
CA GLN A 321 -45.74 20.83 5.06
C GLN A 321 -46.24 19.39 5.09
N THR A 322 -46.29 18.79 6.28
CA THR A 322 -46.63 17.36 6.49
C THR A 322 -47.93 17.14 7.26
N SER A 323 -48.55 18.21 7.78
CA SER A 323 -49.85 18.16 8.49
C SER A 323 -50.69 19.40 8.19
N GLU A 324 -52.02 19.26 8.25
CA GLU A 324 -52.94 20.39 8.14
C GLU A 324 -52.79 21.35 9.33
N THR A 325 -52.59 20.80 10.53
CA THR A 325 -52.37 21.58 11.75
C THR A 325 -50.87 21.81 11.92
N THR A 326 -50.44 23.07 11.82
CA THR A 326 -49.03 23.44 11.91
C THR A 326 -48.76 24.52 12.96
N THR A 327 -47.59 24.42 13.60
CA THR A 327 -47.11 25.37 14.62
C THR A 327 -45.73 25.86 14.23
N ALA A 328 -45.50 27.18 14.35
CA ALA A 328 -44.20 27.78 14.06
C ALA A 328 -43.17 27.38 15.13
N GLY A 329 -41.90 27.32 14.73
CA GLY A 329 -40.79 26.97 15.62
C GLY A 329 -39.50 26.75 14.86
N LYS A 330 -38.47 26.28 15.57
CA LYS A 330 -37.19 25.85 15.00
C LYS A 330 -37.39 24.62 14.12
N ALA A 331 -36.70 24.55 12.98
CA ALA A 331 -36.87 23.48 12.01
C ALA A 331 -35.52 22.94 11.52
N ASP A 332 -34.61 22.63 12.45
CA ASP A 332 -33.34 21.99 12.07
C ASP A 332 -33.57 20.52 11.71
N GLY A 333 -32.74 19.95 10.84
CA GLY A 333 -32.69 18.51 10.59
C GLY A 333 -31.26 18.02 10.36
N THR A 334 -31.09 16.71 10.40
CA THR A 334 -29.78 16.08 10.17
C THR A 334 -29.95 14.82 9.34
N LEU A 335 -29.11 14.70 8.31
CA LEU A 335 -29.06 13.58 7.40
C LEU A 335 -27.62 13.10 7.31
N GLN A 336 -27.40 11.80 7.42
CA GLN A 336 -26.10 11.17 7.18
C GLN A 336 -26.09 10.57 5.78
N PHE A 337 -24.92 10.52 5.15
CA PHE A 337 -24.75 9.82 3.89
C PHE A 337 -23.55 8.88 3.94
N THR A 338 -23.65 7.77 3.21
CA THR A 338 -22.58 6.77 3.04
C THR A 338 -22.35 6.53 1.56
N LEU A 339 -21.10 6.58 1.12
CA LEU A 339 -20.71 6.26 -0.24
C LEU A 339 -20.23 4.82 -0.36
N GLN A 340 -20.59 4.17 -1.46
CA GLN A 340 -20.16 2.82 -1.80
C GLN A 340 -19.66 2.79 -3.24
N TYR A 341 -18.52 2.12 -3.43
CA TYR A 341 -17.86 1.94 -4.71
C TYR A 341 -17.57 0.45 -4.89
N HIS A 342 -17.99 -0.17 -6.00
CA HIS A 342 -17.70 -1.56 -6.32
C HIS A 342 -17.43 -1.73 -7.80
#